data_AF-A0A9D2C9T9-F1
#
_entry.id   AF-A0A9D2C9T9-F1
#
_cell.length_a   1.000
_cell.length_b   1.000
_cell.length_c   1.000
_cell.angle_alpha   90.00
_cell.angle_beta   90.00
_cell.angle_gamma   90.00
#
_symmetry.space_group_name_H-M   'P 1'
#
loop_
_entity.id
_entity.type
_entity.pdbx_description
1 polymer ?
#
loop_
_entity_poly.entity_id
_entity_poly.type
_entity_poly.pdbx_seq_one_letter_code
_entity_poly.pdbx_strand_id
1 'polypeptide(L)'
;MTTVRAVIAEALRDAATFNTGANSAPAAVLWADPDRSWAPVIRRLQEVVPILALGDYETEAAQGPALWLRAVLAAPKSAELPAHLAERDERNPWVIYLPGVSRGSVAEAAALDDSLAPLAEVAIRSNWWPSAHGQTPWTPHSFLASKQGAGLDIASDSATKAALAQVLDKFLFEDIDDLKRMGRLDSSRLHHLVLDDSVRTLLEWMNDPDAVRASLEGAQWQALVSSCKSVYGFSPEKDGTLTAASKLGGRSGEWGAVWQRFAENPSRYPNLPALLDQARPSVVPLFGDMDPHPDSWPSWNRDEEEAIRSALDALGTHPDP
;
A
#
# COMPACT_ATOMS: atom_id res chain seq x y z
N MET A 1 -11.31 -4.75 9.19
CA MET A 1 -10.39 -4.56 8.06
C MET A 1 -9.01 -4.90 8.58
N THR A 2 -8.46 -6.00 8.10
CA THR A 2 -7.19 -6.55 8.58
C THR A 2 -6.16 -6.28 7.50
N THR A 3 -5.27 -5.33 7.76
CA THR A 3 -4.25 -4.95 6.78
C THR A 3 -3.10 -5.94 6.75
N VAL A 4 -2.36 -5.96 5.64
CA VAL A 4 -1.14 -6.77 5.50
C VAL A 4 -0.15 -6.49 6.66
N ARG A 5 0.03 -5.22 7.02
CA ARG A 5 0.85 -4.79 8.16
C ARG A 5 0.38 -5.41 9.48
N ALA A 6 -0.94 -5.46 9.71
CA ALA A 6 -1.48 -6.04 10.93
C ALA A 6 -1.19 -7.55 11.05
N VAL A 7 -1.27 -8.29 9.94
CA VAL A 7 -0.96 -9.73 9.93
C VAL A 7 0.52 -10.02 10.15
N ILE A 8 1.42 -9.21 9.57
CA ILE A 8 2.85 -9.32 9.86
C ILE A 8 3.11 -9.07 11.35
N ALA A 9 2.49 -8.03 11.91
CA ALA A 9 2.62 -7.71 13.33
C ALA A 9 2.11 -8.84 14.23
N GLU A 10 0.95 -9.41 13.92
CA GLU A 10 0.39 -10.56 14.63
C GLU A 10 1.31 -11.79 14.54
N ALA A 11 1.82 -12.11 13.35
CA ALA A 11 2.74 -13.23 13.17
C ALA A 11 4.06 -13.05 13.96
N LEU A 12 4.56 -11.82 14.11
CA LEU A 12 5.72 -11.53 14.95
C LEU A 12 5.41 -11.70 16.45
N ARG A 13 4.19 -11.32 16.89
CA ARG A 13 3.75 -11.53 18.27
C ARG A 13 3.57 -13.02 18.58
N ASP A 14 2.95 -13.76 17.66
CA ASP A 14 2.76 -15.21 17.77
C ASP A 14 4.08 -15.95 17.87
N ALA A 15 5.13 -15.47 17.20
CA ALA A 15 6.47 -16.05 17.31
C ALA A 15 7.09 -15.93 18.71
N ALA A 16 6.62 -15.00 19.55
CA ALA A 16 7.05 -14.89 20.93
C ALA A 16 6.29 -15.82 21.89
N THR A 17 5.25 -16.51 21.40
CA THR A 17 4.52 -17.46 22.24
C THR A 17 5.44 -18.59 22.70
N PHE A 18 5.25 -19.01 23.96
CA PHE A 18 6.06 -20.04 24.58
C PHE A 18 5.21 -20.86 25.55
N ASN A 19 5.63 -22.09 25.81
CA ASN A 19 4.98 -22.93 26.81
C ASN A 19 5.51 -22.58 28.20
N THR A 20 4.69 -21.91 29.00
CA THR A 20 5.04 -21.47 30.37
C THR A 20 5.32 -22.61 31.33
N GLY A 21 4.87 -23.84 31.04
CA GLY A 21 5.15 -25.03 31.83
C GLY A 21 6.49 -25.71 31.50
N ALA A 22 7.15 -25.32 30.41
CA ALA A 22 8.40 -25.96 29.94
C ALA A 22 9.56 -24.97 29.72
N ASN A 23 9.27 -23.73 29.33
CA ASN A 23 10.26 -22.74 28.91
C ASN A 23 10.05 -21.40 29.64
N SER A 24 11.12 -20.63 29.79
CA SER A 24 11.03 -19.22 30.17
C SER A 24 10.55 -18.35 29.01
N ALA A 25 10.00 -17.18 29.31
CA ALA A 25 9.63 -16.19 28.29
C ALA A 25 10.85 -15.83 27.42
N PRO A 26 10.70 -15.78 26.09
CA PRO A 26 11.80 -15.41 25.20
C PRO A 26 12.20 -13.96 25.42
N ALA A 27 13.49 -13.66 25.33
CA ALA A 27 13.98 -12.30 25.49
C ALA A 27 13.56 -11.39 24.32
N ALA A 28 13.50 -11.95 23.12
CA ALA A 28 13.04 -11.30 21.90
C ALA A 28 12.57 -12.34 20.87
N VAL A 29 12.02 -11.83 19.76
CA VAL A 29 11.86 -12.58 18.50
C VAL A 29 12.96 -12.15 17.54
N LEU A 30 13.74 -13.10 17.05
CA LEU A 30 14.78 -12.87 16.06
C LEU A 30 14.25 -13.04 14.65
N TRP A 31 14.53 -12.07 13.80
CA TRP A 31 14.10 -12.03 12.42
C TRP A 31 15.33 -11.92 11.50
N ALA A 32 15.79 -13.07 10.99
CA ALA A 32 16.82 -13.13 9.95
C ALA A 32 16.25 -12.71 8.59
N ASP A 33 17.02 -11.90 7.84
CA ASP A 33 16.68 -11.51 6.47
C ASP A 33 17.95 -11.43 5.60
N PRO A 34 18.51 -12.58 5.17
CA PRO A 34 19.77 -12.65 4.43
C PRO A 34 19.79 -11.79 3.16
N ASP A 35 18.65 -11.70 2.48
CA ASP A 35 18.52 -10.98 1.20
C ASP A 35 18.10 -9.51 1.39
N ARG A 36 17.94 -9.04 2.64
CA ARG A 36 17.45 -7.68 2.98
C ARG A 36 16.10 -7.36 2.32
N SER A 37 15.30 -8.39 2.11
CA SER A 37 14.03 -8.32 1.36
C SER A 37 12.95 -7.51 2.09
N TRP A 38 13.04 -7.39 3.41
CA TRP A 38 12.11 -6.61 4.24
C TRP A 38 12.64 -5.23 4.62
N ALA A 39 13.93 -4.96 4.41
CA ALA A 39 14.59 -3.73 4.84
C ALA A 39 13.83 -2.44 4.45
N PRO A 40 13.25 -2.32 3.23
CA PRO A 40 12.53 -1.11 2.83
C PRO A 40 11.31 -0.76 3.70
N VAL A 41 10.72 -1.73 4.41
CA VAL A 41 9.44 -1.55 5.12
C VAL A 41 9.55 -1.62 6.64
N ILE A 42 10.74 -1.87 7.19
CA ILE A 42 10.96 -1.98 8.64
C ILE A 42 10.49 -0.74 9.39
N ARG A 43 10.73 0.45 8.82
CA ARG A 43 10.31 1.71 9.44
C ARG A 43 8.81 1.82 9.65
N ARG A 44 8.00 1.25 8.74
CA ARG A 44 6.53 1.19 8.85
C ARG A 44 6.06 0.13 9.84
N LEU A 45 6.81 -0.96 9.97
CA LEU A 45 6.52 -2.03 10.92
C LEU A 45 6.91 -1.65 12.36
N GLN A 46 7.94 -0.81 12.54
CA GLN A 46 8.34 -0.25 13.82
C GLN A 46 7.22 0.55 14.50
N GLU A 47 6.30 1.13 13.72
CA GLU A 47 5.13 1.86 14.25
C GLU A 47 4.09 0.96 14.93
N VAL A 48 4.12 -0.35 14.67
CA VAL A 48 3.12 -1.31 15.17
C VAL A 48 3.71 -2.44 16.02
N VAL A 49 5.03 -2.66 15.94
CA VAL A 49 5.78 -3.65 16.71
C VAL A 49 7.14 -3.05 17.11
N PRO A 50 7.64 -3.25 18.34
CA PRO A 50 8.92 -2.72 18.78
C PRO A 50 10.08 -3.50 18.15
N ILE A 51 10.46 -3.09 16.94
CA ILE A 51 11.56 -3.68 16.15
C ILE A 51 12.84 -2.86 16.32
N LEU A 52 13.90 -3.51 16.80
CA LEU A 52 15.26 -2.98 16.82
C LEU A 52 16.04 -3.58 15.64
N ALA A 53 16.68 -2.74 14.83
CA ALA A 53 17.40 -3.19 13.64
C ALA A 53 18.91 -3.27 13.89
N LEU A 54 19.55 -4.35 13.42
CA LEU A 54 21.00 -4.44 13.38
C LEU A 54 21.55 -3.54 12.25
N GLY A 55 22.50 -2.68 12.60
CA GLY A 55 23.19 -1.80 11.65
C GLY A 55 24.14 -0.84 12.34
N ASP A 56 24.43 0.28 11.67
CA ASP A 56 25.18 1.38 12.27
C ASP A 56 24.39 2.03 13.40
N TYR A 57 25.10 2.64 14.35
CA TYR A 57 24.51 3.24 15.55
C TYR A 57 23.66 4.47 15.19
N GLU A 58 22.34 4.29 15.12
CA GLU A 58 21.35 5.28 14.76
C GLU A 58 20.09 5.11 15.63
N THR A 59 20.10 5.70 16.82
CA THR A 59 19.02 5.58 17.80
C THR A 59 17.68 6.12 17.29
N GLU A 60 17.70 7.18 16.48
CA GLU A 60 16.51 7.76 15.85
C GLU A 60 15.81 6.81 14.85
N ALA A 61 16.50 5.79 14.35
CA ALA A 61 15.95 4.73 13.50
C ALA A 61 15.68 3.43 14.28
N ALA A 62 15.85 3.45 15.61
CA ALA A 62 15.89 2.28 16.48
C ALA A 62 16.86 1.20 15.94
N GLN A 63 18.01 1.66 15.44
CA GLN A 63 19.03 0.83 14.79
C GLN A 63 20.36 0.95 15.55
N GLY A 64 21.10 -0.16 15.60
CA GLY A 64 22.46 -0.12 16.11
C GLY A 64 23.21 -1.45 16.06
N PRO A 65 24.48 -1.45 16.48
CA PRO A 65 25.30 -2.65 16.47
C PRO A 65 24.81 -3.69 17.48
N ALA A 66 25.22 -4.94 17.31
CA ALA A 66 24.84 -6.07 18.18
C ALA A 66 24.99 -5.79 19.68
N LEU A 67 26.06 -5.10 20.08
CA LEU A 67 26.29 -4.72 21.47
C LEU A 67 25.23 -3.75 21.99
N TRP A 68 24.85 -2.77 21.17
CA TRP A 68 23.79 -1.82 21.52
C TRP A 68 22.43 -2.53 21.63
N LEU A 69 22.09 -3.40 20.67
CA LEU A 69 20.85 -4.19 20.71
C LEU A 69 20.75 -5.02 22.00
N ARG A 70 21.84 -5.69 22.38
CA ARG A 70 21.92 -6.44 23.65
C ARG A 70 21.73 -5.53 24.86
N ALA A 71 22.31 -4.33 24.86
CA ALA A 71 22.18 -3.37 25.94
C ALA A 71 20.74 -2.85 26.08
N VAL A 72 20.08 -2.52 24.97
CA VAL A 72 18.66 -2.10 24.97
C VAL A 72 17.76 -3.19 25.54
N LEU A 73 17.98 -4.45 25.16
CA LEU A 73 17.20 -5.58 25.72
C LEU A 73 17.42 -5.77 27.23
N ALA A 74 18.63 -5.52 27.72
CA ALA A 74 18.96 -5.66 29.14
C ALA A 74 18.39 -4.52 30.00
N ALA A 75 18.36 -3.30 29.47
CA ALA A 75 17.92 -2.11 30.19
C ALA A 75 17.12 -1.15 29.29
N PRO A 76 15.90 -1.52 28.85
CA PRO A 76 15.15 -0.74 27.85
C PRO A 76 14.77 0.65 28.33
N LYS A 77 14.59 0.85 29.64
CA LYS A 77 14.27 2.16 30.24
C LYS A 77 15.42 3.16 30.21
N SER A 78 16.65 2.69 29.98
CA SER A 78 17.85 3.51 29.92
C SER A 78 18.25 3.85 28.47
N ALA A 79 17.58 3.26 27.48
CA ALA A 79 17.83 3.52 26.08
C ALA A 79 16.95 4.67 25.58
N GLU A 80 17.55 5.63 24.89
CA GLU A 80 16.82 6.65 24.14
C GLU A 80 16.28 6.00 22.87
N LEU A 81 14.97 5.74 22.86
CA LEU A 81 14.25 5.13 21.74
C LEU A 81 13.34 6.16 21.08
N PRO A 82 13.15 6.08 19.76
CA PRO A 82 12.44 7.12 19.03
C PRO A 82 10.93 7.02 19.26
N ALA A 83 10.24 8.16 19.28
CA ALA A 83 8.83 8.26 19.62
C ALA A 83 7.87 7.49 18.68
N HIS A 84 8.34 7.16 17.48
CA HIS A 84 7.56 6.40 16.50
C HIS A 84 7.57 4.89 16.76
N LEU A 85 8.49 4.39 17.57
CA LEU A 85 8.63 2.97 17.86
C LEU A 85 7.46 2.54 18.74
N ALA A 86 6.78 1.47 18.34
CA ALA A 86 5.66 0.93 19.10
C ALA A 86 6.08 0.61 20.53
N GLU A 87 5.17 0.84 21.47
CA GLU A 87 5.44 0.52 22.88
C GLU A 87 5.62 -0.98 23.07
N ARG A 88 6.65 -1.33 23.86
CA ARG A 88 6.90 -2.70 24.28
C ARG A 88 6.09 -3.01 25.53
N ASP A 89 5.28 -4.07 25.44
CA ASP A 89 4.50 -4.60 26.56
C ASP A 89 4.45 -6.14 26.51
N GLU A 90 3.52 -6.77 27.24
CA GLU A 90 3.37 -8.23 27.23
C GLU A 90 2.83 -8.79 25.90
N ARG A 91 2.08 -7.97 25.14
CA ARG A 91 1.50 -8.33 23.84
C ARG A 91 2.42 -7.99 22.67
N ASN A 92 3.33 -7.03 22.86
CA ASN A 92 4.29 -6.53 21.90
C ASN A 92 5.71 -6.89 22.37
N PRO A 93 6.22 -8.09 22.05
CA PRO A 93 7.57 -8.52 22.41
C PRO A 93 8.60 -7.72 21.61
N TRP A 94 9.82 -7.61 22.16
CA TRP A 94 10.95 -7.09 21.37
C TRP A 94 11.18 -7.95 20.14
N VAL A 95 11.36 -7.31 18.98
CA VAL A 95 11.81 -7.97 17.75
C VAL A 95 13.19 -7.44 17.40
N ILE A 96 14.13 -8.32 17.09
CA ILE A 96 15.43 -7.94 16.53
C ILE A 96 15.45 -8.31 15.05
N TYR A 97 15.48 -7.30 14.20
CA TYR A 97 15.61 -7.45 12.75
C TYR A 97 17.08 -7.48 12.34
N LEU A 98 17.47 -8.50 11.57
CA LEU A 98 18.85 -8.79 11.20
C LEU A 98 19.02 -8.76 9.67
N PRO A 99 19.14 -7.56 9.06
CA PRO A 99 19.29 -7.41 7.62
C PRO A 99 20.64 -7.96 7.15
N GLY A 100 20.63 -8.80 6.12
CA GLY A 100 21.84 -9.40 5.55
C GLY A 100 22.41 -10.55 6.37
N VAL A 101 21.72 -11.00 7.42
CA VAL A 101 22.20 -12.02 8.36
C VAL A 101 21.30 -13.25 8.31
N SER A 102 21.94 -14.42 8.23
CA SER A 102 21.24 -15.71 8.31
C SER A 102 21.10 -16.18 9.75
N ARG A 103 20.14 -17.07 10.00
CA ARG A 103 20.01 -17.74 11.31
C ARG A 103 21.30 -18.47 11.71
N GLY A 104 21.93 -19.19 10.77
CA GLY A 104 23.15 -19.94 11.01
C GLY A 104 24.31 -19.05 11.47
N SER A 105 24.44 -17.85 10.88
CA SER A 105 25.47 -16.87 11.24
C SER A 105 25.43 -16.39 12.70
N VAL A 106 24.29 -16.53 13.38
CA VAL A 106 24.15 -16.16 14.81
C VAL A 106 24.07 -17.39 15.71
N ALA A 107 23.39 -18.44 15.25
CA ALA A 107 23.10 -19.62 16.07
C ALA A 107 24.22 -20.67 16.07
N GLU A 108 25.07 -20.70 15.05
CA GLU A 108 26.14 -21.70 14.92
C GLU A 108 27.48 -21.13 15.35
N ALA A 109 28.05 -21.69 16.41
CA ALA A 109 29.32 -21.20 16.98
C ALA A 109 30.49 -21.16 15.98
N ALA A 110 30.48 -22.03 14.96
CA ALA A 110 31.52 -22.06 13.93
C ALA A 110 31.38 -20.95 12.86
N ALA A 111 30.19 -20.38 12.70
CA ALA A 111 29.88 -19.36 11.70
C ALA A 111 29.70 -17.95 12.30
N LEU A 112 29.71 -17.86 13.64
CA LEU A 112 29.51 -16.62 14.39
C LEU A 112 30.74 -15.70 14.28
N ASP A 113 30.53 -14.51 13.74
CA ASP A 113 31.55 -13.46 13.70
C ASP A 113 31.56 -12.59 14.98
N ASP A 114 32.67 -11.90 15.22
CA ASP A 114 32.87 -11.05 16.40
C ASP A 114 31.86 -9.90 16.48
N SER A 115 31.38 -9.40 15.33
CA SER A 115 30.41 -8.30 15.30
C SER A 115 29.02 -8.75 15.74
N LEU A 116 28.67 -10.03 15.53
CA LEU A 116 27.42 -10.64 15.97
C LEU A 116 27.53 -11.36 17.32
N ALA A 117 28.74 -11.57 17.85
CA ALA A 117 28.97 -12.26 19.11
C ALA A 117 28.10 -11.79 20.30
N PRO A 118 27.80 -10.47 20.46
CA PRO A 118 26.88 -10.02 21.52
C PRO A 118 25.45 -10.59 21.40
N LEU A 119 25.00 -10.99 20.21
CA LEU A 119 23.67 -11.55 19.98
C LEU A 119 23.61 -13.07 20.15
N ALA A 120 24.74 -13.78 20.27
CA ALA A 120 24.74 -15.25 20.36
C ALA A 120 23.98 -15.76 21.59
N GLU A 121 24.23 -15.20 22.77
CA GLU A 121 23.47 -15.53 23.98
C GLU A 121 22.00 -15.10 23.85
N VAL A 122 21.75 -13.93 23.25
CA VAL A 122 20.40 -13.43 23.00
C VAL A 122 19.61 -14.42 22.14
N ALA A 123 20.24 -15.01 21.13
CA ALA A 123 19.62 -15.99 20.24
C ALA A 123 19.26 -17.31 20.95
N ILE A 124 20.04 -17.73 21.94
CA ILE A 124 19.75 -18.93 22.73
C ILE A 124 18.48 -18.74 23.58
N ARG A 125 18.28 -17.55 24.12
CA ARG A 125 17.13 -17.19 24.98
C ARG A 125 15.94 -16.59 24.22
N SER A 126 15.96 -16.58 22.90
CA SER A 126 14.96 -15.94 22.05
C SER A 126 14.33 -16.96 21.10
N ASN A 127 13.14 -16.64 20.61
CA ASN A 127 12.52 -17.40 19.53
C ASN A 127 12.94 -16.81 18.19
N TRP A 128 13.06 -17.64 17.16
CA TRP A 128 13.20 -17.18 15.78
C TRP A 128 11.82 -17.07 15.16
N TRP A 129 11.55 -16.02 14.39
CA TRP A 129 10.33 -15.94 13.59
C TRP A 129 10.36 -17.07 12.55
N PRO A 130 9.55 -18.14 12.73
CA PRO A 130 9.75 -19.36 11.99
C PRO A 130 9.06 -19.28 10.64
N SER A 131 9.70 -19.74 9.56
CA SER A 131 8.96 -20.03 8.34
C SER A 131 8.07 -21.25 8.50
N ALA A 132 7.14 -21.43 7.55
CA ALA A 132 6.21 -22.55 7.57
C ALA A 132 6.85 -23.94 7.61
N HIS A 133 8.11 -24.04 7.20
CA HIS A 133 8.88 -25.27 7.19
C HIS A 133 10.12 -25.21 8.10
N GLY A 134 10.28 -24.13 8.87
CA GLY A 134 11.31 -23.96 9.90
C GLY A 134 12.77 -23.85 9.40
N GLN A 135 12.99 -23.95 8.09
CA GLN A 135 14.33 -24.05 7.48
C GLN A 135 14.84 -22.69 6.97
N THR A 136 14.04 -21.99 6.16
CA THR A 136 14.41 -20.70 5.56
C THR A 136 13.73 -19.54 6.29
N PRO A 137 14.30 -18.33 6.32
CA PRO A 137 13.56 -17.16 6.81
C PRO A 137 12.39 -16.79 5.90
N TRP A 138 11.38 -16.10 6.45
CA TRP A 138 10.30 -15.53 5.67
C TRP A 138 10.83 -14.44 4.74
N THR A 139 10.50 -14.52 3.44
CA THR A 139 10.59 -13.40 2.51
C THR A 139 9.20 -12.77 2.37
N PRO A 140 9.06 -11.53 1.86
CA PRO A 140 7.74 -10.93 1.65
C PRO A 140 6.82 -11.83 0.83
N HIS A 141 7.35 -12.37 -0.28
CA HIS A 141 6.58 -13.29 -1.12
C HIS A 141 6.16 -14.56 -0.38
N SER A 142 7.10 -15.26 0.28
CA SER A 142 6.77 -16.55 0.90
C SER A 142 5.84 -16.39 2.10
N PHE A 143 5.98 -15.31 2.88
CA PHE A 143 5.07 -15.01 3.99
C PHE A 143 3.66 -14.69 3.50
N LEU A 144 3.55 -13.81 2.50
CA LEU A 144 2.25 -13.37 2.00
C LEU A 144 1.50 -14.50 1.27
N ALA A 145 2.22 -15.36 0.54
CA ALA A 145 1.63 -16.49 -0.17
C ALA A 145 1.28 -17.69 0.73
N SER A 146 1.94 -17.83 1.88
CA SER A 146 1.74 -18.99 2.76
C SER A 146 0.43 -18.89 3.56
N LYS A 147 -0.27 -20.02 3.71
CA LYS A 147 -1.43 -20.14 4.61
C LYS A 147 -1.10 -19.91 6.09
N GLN A 148 0.16 -20.05 6.46
CA GLN A 148 0.65 -19.77 7.82
C GLN A 148 1.12 -18.31 7.98
N GLY A 149 1.07 -17.52 6.90
CA GLY A 149 1.20 -16.07 6.90
C GLY A 149 -0.12 -15.43 6.45
N ALA A 150 -0.11 -14.65 5.36
CA ALA A 150 -1.32 -13.95 4.90
C ALA A 150 -2.29 -14.80 4.05
N GLY A 151 -1.80 -15.90 3.47
CA GLY A 151 -2.60 -16.84 2.69
C GLY A 151 -3.16 -16.26 1.39
N LEU A 152 -2.44 -15.34 0.75
CA LEU A 152 -2.81 -14.75 -0.53
C LEU A 152 -2.42 -15.67 -1.69
N ASP A 153 -3.21 -15.66 -2.77
CA ASP A 153 -2.82 -16.34 -4.02
C ASP A 153 -1.87 -15.42 -4.81
N ILE A 154 -0.56 -15.59 -4.65
CA ILE A 154 0.47 -14.79 -5.33
C ILE A 154 1.26 -15.70 -6.28
N ALA A 155 1.39 -15.31 -7.54
CA ALA A 155 2.22 -16.03 -8.50
C ALA A 155 3.70 -16.08 -8.05
N SER A 156 4.38 -17.20 -8.32
CA SER A 156 5.72 -17.49 -7.80
C SER A 156 6.87 -17.18 -8.77
N ASP A 157 6.55 -16.65 -9.95
CA ASP A 157 7.52 -16.26 -10.97
C ASP A 157 8.37 -15.06 -10.54
N SER A 158 9.52 -14.90 -11.20
CA SER A 158 10.48 -13.84 -10.87
C SER A 158 9.93 -12.44 -11.08
N ALA A 159 9.09 -12.23 -12.10
CA ALA A 159 8.50 -10.93 -12.37
C ALA A 159 7.54 -10.53 -11.26
N THR A 160 6.69 -11.45 -10.77
CA THR A 160 5.77 -11.20 -9.66
C THR A 160 6.52 -10.92 -8.35
N LYS A 161 7.61 -11.64 -8.06
CA LYS A 161 8.45 -11.36 -6.88
C LYS A 161 9.11 -9.97 -6.95
N ALA A 162 9.61 -9.60 -8.13
CA ALA A 162 10.21 -8.28 -8.35
C ALA A 162 9.19 -7.15 -8.26
N ALA A 163 7.98 -7.36 -8.79
CA ALA A 163 6.85 -6.43 -8.67
C ALA A 163 6.46 -6.25 -7.20
N LEU A 164 6.31 -7.35 -6.45
CA LEU A 164 5.98 -7.30 -5.03
C LEU A 164 7.00 -6.48 -4.23
N ALA A 165 8.29 -6.67 -4.48
CA ALA A 165 9.34 -5.90 -3.81
C ALA A 165 9.24 -4.38 -4.07
N GLN A 166 8.84 -3.98 -5.28
CA GLN A 166 8.65 -2.56 -5.65
C GLN A 166 7.44 -1.93 -4.97
N VAL A 167 6.40 -2.71 -4.72
CA VAL A 167 5.12 -2.20 -4.19
C VAL A 167 4.94 -2.47 -2.69
N LEU A 168 5.89 -3.14 -2.05
CA LEU A 168 5.74 -3.67 -0.69
C LEU A 168 5.35 -2.61 0.35
N ASP A 169 5.95 -1.42 0.30
CA ASP A 169 5.67 -0.32 1.25
C ASP A 169 4.19 0.09 1.22
N LYS A 170 3.60 0.20 0.02
CA LYS A 170 2.16 0.47 -0.13
C LYS A 170 1.32 -0.74 0.22
N PHE A 171 1.76 -1.92 -0.23
CA PHE A 171 1.05 -3.18 -0.05
C PHE A 171 0.80 -3.50 1.44
N LEU A 172 1.65 -3.02 2.34
CA LEU A 172 1.45 -3.13 3.79
C LEU A 172 0.11 -2.57 4.29
N PHE A 173 -0.44 -1.57 3.61
CA PHE A 173 -1.65 -0.87 4.04
C PHE A 173 -2.93 -1.43 3.40
N GLU A 174 -2.79 -2.33 2.43
CA GLU A 174 -3.92 -2.97 1.77
C GLU A 174 -4.65 -3.94 2.70
N ASP A 175 -5.96 -4.06 2.51
CA ASP A 175 -6.80 -5.01 3.25
C ASP A 175 -6.67 -6.43 2.65
N ILE A 176 -6.47 -7.42 3.52
CA ILE A 176 -6.24 -8.79 3.10
C ILE A 176 -7.47 -9.44 2.46
N ASP A 177 -8.67 -9.11 2.94
CA ASP A 177 -9.89 -9.70 2.40
C ASP A 177 -10.18 -9.13 1.00
N ASP A 178 -9.88 -7.85 0.77
CA ASP A 178 -9.93 -7.22 -0.55
C ASP A 178 -8.96 -7.90 -1.53
N LEU A 179 -7.71 -8.10 -1.09
CA LEU A 179 -6.69 -8.80 -1.88
C LEU A 179 -7.09 -10.26 -2.19
N LYS A 180 -7.73 -10.96 -1.25
CA LYS A 180 -8.26 -12.31 -1.49
C LYS A 180 -9.41 -12.32 -2.51
N ARG A 181 -10.31 -11.33 -2.44
CA ARG A 181 -11.42 -11.19 -3.40
C ARG A 181 -10.94 -10.88 -4.82
N MET A 182 -9.80 -10.21 -4.96
CA MET A 182 -9.17 -9.96 -6.25
C MET A 182 -8.64 -11.23 -6.94
N GLY A 183 -8.52 -12.34 -6.23
CA GLY A 183 -8.00 -13.60 -6.77
C GLY A 183 -6.47 -13.58 -6.91
N ARG A 184 -5.95 -14.31 -7.90
CA ARG A 184 -4.51 -14.47 -8.08
C ARG A 184 -3.81 -13.14 -8.42
N LEU A 185 -2.82 -12.79 -7.61
CA LEU A 185 -1.95 -11.62 -7.77
C LEU A 185 -0.70 -11.99 -8.57
N ASP A 186 -0.56 -11.43 -9.77
CA ASP A 186 0.63 -11.51 -10.60
C ASP A 186 1.32 -10.13 -10.69
N SER A 187 2.45 -10.07 -11.39
CA SER A 187 3.19 -8.83 -11.61
C SER A 187 2.33 -7.67 -12.15
N SER A 188 1.45 -7.94 -13.12
CA SER A 188 0.57 -6.93 -13.71
C SER A 188 -0.40 -6.40 -12.65
N ARG A 189 -1.05 -7.30 -11.91
CA ARG A 189 -2.05 -6.94 -10.88
C ARG A 189 -1.43 -6.20 -9.69
N LEU A 190 -0.21 -6.56 -9.28
CA LEU A 190 0.53 -5.84 -8.25
C LEU A 190 0.89 -4.42 -8.67
N HIS A 191 1.31 -4.22 -9.92
CA HIS A 191 1.51 -2.87 -10.45
C HIS A 191 0.18 -2.12 -10.60
N HIS A 192 -0.89 -2.81 -11.01
CA HIS A 192 -2.23 -2.22 -11.09
C HIS A 192 -2.80 -1.80 -9.74
N LEU A 193 -2.51 -2.49 -8.63
CA LEU A 193 -2.88 -2.03 -7.28
C LEU A 193 -2.28 -0.65 -6.97
N VAL A 194 -1.03 -0.42 -7.39
CA VAL A 194 -0.39 0.89 -7.27
C VAL A 194 -0.97 1.91 -8.25
N LEU A 195 -1.43 1.46 -9.43
CA LEU A 195 -2.13 2.31 -10.38
C LEU A 195 -3.57 2.65 -9.94
N ASP A 196 -4.30 1.76 -9.27
CA ASP A 196 -5.65 2.03 -8.72
C ASP A 196 -5.59 3.11 -7.62
N ASP A 197 -4.49 3.16 -6.85
CA ASP A 197 -4.18 4.27 -5.95
C ASP A 197 -3.91 5.58 -6.73
N SER A 198 -3.28 5.50 -7.91
CA SER A 198 -3.07 6.66 -8.78
C SER A 198 -4.36 7.16 -9.45
N VAL A 199 -5.28 6.26 -9.82
CA VAL A 199 -6.61 6.60 -10.33
C VAL A 199 -7.43 7.29 -9.25
N ARG A 200 -7.42 6.73 -8.04
CA ARG A 200 -8.04 7.36 -6.87
C ARG A 200 -7.45 8.73 -6.60
N THR A 201 -6.12 8.84 -6.54
CA THR A 201 -5.43 10.11 -6.31
C THR A 201 -5.72 11.13 -7.42
N LEU A 202 -5.82 10.67 -8.68
CA LEU A 202 -6.19 11.50 -9.82
C LEU A 202 -7.63 12.01 -9.70
N LEU A 203 -8.59 11.14 -9.36
CA LEU A 203 -9.99 11.53 -9.14
C LEU A 203 -10.13 12.46 -7.93
N GLU A 204 -9.39 12.21 -6.84
CA GLU A 204 -9.32 13.10 -5.67
C GLU A 204 -8.72 14.46 -6.05
N TRP A 205 -7.66 14.48 -6.86
CA TRP A 205 -7.05 15.72 -7.34
C TRP A 205 -7.99 16.49 -8.28
N MET A 206 -8.72 15.81 -9.16
CA MET A 206 -9.75 16.44 -9.99
C MET A 206 -10.90 16.99 -9.15
N ASN A 207 -11.21 16.36 -8.01
CA ASN A 207 -12.27 16.78 -7.10
C ASN A 207 -11.85 18.00 -6.27
N ASP A 208 -10.63 18.00 -5.75
CA ASP A 208 -10.08 19.08 -4.94
C ASP A 208 -8.57 19.20 -5.18
N PRO A 209 -8.15 20.00 -6.17
CA PRO A 209 -6.74 20.09 -6.55
C PRO A 209 -5.89 20.76 -5.46
N ASP A 210 -6.47 21.68 -4.69
CA ASP A 210 -5.77 22.42 -3.65
C ASP A 210 -5.53 21.54 -2.42
N ALA A 211 -6.55 20.76 -2.01
CA ALA A 211 -6.40 19.83 -0.89
C ALA A 211 -5.39 18.72 -1.19
N VAL A 212 -5.41 18.15 -2.40
CA VAL A 212 -4.46 17.09 -2.78
C VAL A 212 -3.04 17.64 -2.95
N ARG A 213 -2.89 18.88 -3.44
CA ARG A 213 -1.56 19.52 -3.52
C ARG A 213 -1.00 19.89 -2.16
N ALA A 214 -1.86 20.18 -1.18
CA ALA A 214 -1.45 20.42 0.20
C ALA A 214 -1.12 19.13 0.97
N SER A 215 -1.76 18.00 0.63
CA SER A 215 -1.56 16.71 1.29
C SER A 215 -0.38 15.90 0.73
N LEU A 216 -0.08 16.04 -0.56
CA LEU A 216 1.04 15.33 -1.20
C LEU A 216 2.35 16.09 -1.02
N GLU A 217 3.32 15.46 -0.37
CA GLU A 217 4.69 15.96 -0.28
C GLU A 217 5.36 16.00 -1.67
N GLY A 218 6.33 16.90 -1.88
CA GLY A 218 6.88 17.22 -3.21
C GLY A 218 7.32 16.02 -4.06
N ALA A 219 7.86 14.96 -3.45
CA ALA A 219 8.23 13.74 -4.16
C ALA A 219 7.01 12.92 -4.64
N GLN A 220 5.96 12.86 -3.82
CA GLN A 220 4.72 12.15 -4.14
C GLN A 220 3.92 12.87 -5.23
N TRP A 221 3.91 14.21 -5.20
CA TRP A 221 3.32 15.03 -6.26
C TRP A 221 4.04 14.81 -7.60
N GLN A 222 5.37 14.80 -7.62
CA GLN A 222 6.13 14.53 -8.85
C GLN A 222 5.93 13.10 -9.37
N ALA A 223 5.70 12.13 -8.48
CA ALA A 223 5.35 10.77 -8.86
C ALA A 223 3.97 10.69 -9.52
N LEU A 224 2.96 11.39 -8.98
CA LEU A 224 1.64 11.50 -9.61
C LEU A 224 1.74 12.13 -11.01
N VAL A 225 2.45 13.26 -11.13
CA VAL A 225 2.65 13.94 -12.42
C VAL A 225 3.34 13.04 -13.44
N SER A 226 4.36 12.29 -13.03
CA SER A 226 5.09 11.36 -13.90
C SER A 226 4.21 10.18 -14.31
N SER A 227 3.42 9.63 -13.39
CA SER A 227 2.44 8.58 -13.67
C SER A 227 1.40 9.05 -14.68
N CYS A 228 0.81 10.24 -14.48
CA CYS A 228 -0.17 10.79 -15.41
C CYS A 228 0.41 11.01 -16.81
N LYS A 229 1.66 11.46 -16.92
CA LYS A 229 2.33 11.65 -18.21
C LYS A 229 2.56 10.31 -18.92
N SER A 230 2.99 9.30 -18.18
CA SER A 230 3.30 7.98 -18.74
C SER A 230 2.05 7.21 -19.17
N VAL A 231 0.98 7.26 -18.38
CA VAL A 231 -0.22 6.43 -18.60
C VAL A 231 -1.27 7.16 -19.44
N TYR A 232 -1.50 8.45 -19.18
CA TYR A 232 -2.60 9.21 -19.78
C TYR A 232 -2.14 10.26 -20.80
N GLY A 233 -0.83 10.41 -21.02
CA GLY A 233 -0.27 11.49 -21.83
C GLY A 233 -0.74 12.87 -21.35
N PHE A 234 -0.90 13.04 -20.04
CA PHE A 234 -1.51 14.20 -19.39
C PHE A 234 -0.63 14.67 -18.22
N SER A 235 -0.52 15.98 -18.02
CA SER A 235 0.25 16.57 -16.94
C SER A 235 -0.63 17.46 -16.05
N PRO A 236 -0.94 17.03 -14.80
CA PRO A 236 -1.71 17.83 -13.85
C PRO A 236 -1.21 19.28 -13.68
N GLU A 237 0.11 19.47 -13.72
CA GLU A 237 0.75 20.80 -13.59
C GLU A 237 0.59 21.71 -14.81
N LYS A 238 0.49 21.15 -16.02
CA LYS A 238 0.51 21.93 -17.27
C LYS A 238 -0.87 22.09 -17.88
N ASP A 239 -1.64 21.01 -17.82
CA ASP A 239 -2.91 20.87 -18.53
C ASP A 239 -4.11 21.20 -17.61
N GLY A 240 -3.94 21.04 -16.29
CA GLY A 240 -4.95 21.42 -15.30
C GLY A 240 -6.19 20.53 -15.24
N THR A 241 -7.08 20.83 -14.28
CA THR A 241 -8.25 19.98 -13.96
C THR A 241 -9.31 19.96 -15.06
N LEU A 242 -9.48 21.06 -15.80
CA LEU A 242 -10.48 21.15 -16.87
C LEU A 242 -10.12 20.22 -18.05
N THR A 243 -8.85 20.14 -18.43
CA THR A 243 -8.38 19.21 -19.47
C THR A 243 -8.49 17.76 -19.01
N ALA A 244 -8.20 17.47 -17.73
CA ALA A 244 -8.44 16.14 -17.17
C ALA A 244 -9.92 15.75 -17.21
N ALA A 245 -10.83 16.67 -16.88
CA ALA A 245 -12.27 16.42 -16.94
C ALA A 245 -12.77 16.19 -18.37
N SER A 246 -12.23 16.92 -19.34
CA SER A 246 -12.52 16.67 -20.75
C SER A 246 -12.07 15.27 -21.20
N LYS A 247 -10.85 14.85 -20.82
CA LYS A 247 -10.35 13.50 -21.09
C LYS A 247 -11.14 12.41 -20.36
N LEU A 248 -11.55 12.66 -19.12
CA LEU A 248 -12.38 11.75 -18.31
C LEU A 248 -13.74 11.54 -18.97
N GLY A 249 -14.44 12.61 -19.36
CA GLY A 249 -15.74 12.51 -20.00
C GLY A 249 -15.69 11.93 -21.42
N GLY A 250 -14.58 12.17 -22.15
CA GLY A 250 -14.34 11.54 -23.45
C GLY A 250 -13.98 10.05 -23.39
N ARG A 251 -13.65 9.51 -22.21
CA ARG A 251 -13.36 8.08 -21.93
C ARG A 251 -12.39 7.39 -22.92
N SER A 252 -11.52 8.15 -23.57
CA SER A 252 -10.64 7.61 -24.61
C SER A 252 -9.45 6.84 -24.02
N GLY A 253 -9.19 5.63 -24.50
CA GLY A 253 -8.05 4.82 -24.07
C GLY A 253 -8.13 4.46 -22.58
N GLU A 254 -7.03 4.65 -21.85
CA GLU A 254 -6.91 4.34 -20.40
C GLU A 254 -7.90 5.14 -19.51
N TRP A 255 -8.46 6.25 -20.01
CA TRP A 255 -9.48 7.03 -19.29
C TRP A 255 -10.81 6.30 -19.13
N GLY A 256 -11.10 5.27 -19.95
CA GLY A 256 -12.27 4.44 -19.78
C GLY A 256 -12.28 3.71 -18.43
N ALA A 257 -11.13 3.21 -17.97
CA ALA A 257 -10.99 2.57 -16.67
C ALA A 257 -11.17 3.58 -15.51
N VAL A 258 -10.62 4.79 -15.65
CA VAL A 258 -10.79 5.89 -14.69
C VAL A 258 -12.27 6.26 -14.56
N TRP A 259 -12.98 6.31 -15.68
CA TRP A 259 -14.42 6.57 -15.68
C TRP A 259 -15.21 5.49 -14.94
N GLN A 260 -14.94 4.21 -15.20
CA GLN A 260 -15.63 3.12 -14.51
C GLN A 260 -15.46 3.22 -12.98
N ARG A 261 -14.26 3.55 -12.51
CA ARG A 261 -14.00 3.79 -11.08
C ARG A 261 -14.79 4.97 -10.50
N PHE A 262 -14.92 6.06 -11.26
CA PHE A 262 -15.77 7.17 -10.86
C PHE A 262 -17.25 6.75 -10.80
N ALA A 263 -17.73 6.03 -11.81
CA ALA A 263 -19.11 5.56 -11.91
C ALA A 263 -19.51 4.55 -10.82
N GLU A 264 -18.55 3.76 -10.31
CA GLU A 264 -18.77 2.84 -9.18
C GLU A 264 -19.14 3.57 -7.87
N ASN A 265 -18.61 4.77 -7.63
CA ASN A 265 -18.91 5.54 -6.43
C ASN A 265 -18.82 7.07 -6.66
N PRO A 266 -19.79 7.68 -7.36
CA PRO A 266 -19.73 9.10 -7.74
C PRO A 266 -19.85 10.04 -6.54
N SER A 267 -20.55 9.62 -5.47
CA SER A 267 -20.79 10.44 -4.27
C SER A 267 -19.52 10.76 -3.49
N ARG A 268 -18.44 9.97 -3.70
CA ARG A 268 -17.10 10.26 -3.15
C ARG A 268 -16.47 11.52 -3.73
N TYR A 269 -16.89 11.93 -4.94
CA TYR A 269 -16.29 13.02 -5.69
C TYR A 269 -17.35 14.10 -6.00
N PRO A 270 -17.83 14.85 -5.01
CA PRO A 270 -18.96 15.77 -5.17
C PRO A 270 -18.71 16.91 -6.16
N ASN A 271 -17.46 17.30 -6.39
CA ASN A 271 -17.10 18.42 -7.27
C ASN A 271 -16.88 17.98 -8.74
N LEU A 272 -16.67 16.68 -8.98
CA LEU A 272 -16.42 16.15 -10.33
C LEU A 272 -17.57 16.40 -11.32
N PRO A 273 -18.86 16.21 -10.96
CA PRO A 273 -19.96 16.48 -11.88
C PRO A 273 -19.98 17.93 -12.38
N ALA A 274 -19.73 18.90 -11.50
CA ALA A 274 -19.66 20.31 -11.89
C ALA A 274 -18.45 20.60 -12.78
N LEU A 275 -17.32 19.93 -12.55
CA LEU A 275 -16.13 20.03 -13.38
C LEU A 275 -16.34 19.40 -14.78
N LEU A 276 -17.02 18.25 -14.85
CA LEU A 276 -17.41 17.60 -16.11
C LEU A 276 -18.34 18.52 -16.93
N ASP A 277 -19.28 19.19 -16.27
CA ASP A 277 -20.15 20.18 -16.93
C ASP A 277 -19.37 21.35 -17.54
N GLN A 278 -18.35 21.85 -16.83
CA GLN A 278 -17.49 22.91 -17.35
C GLN A 278 -16.63 22.44 -18.53
N ALA A 279 -16.27 21.15 -18.55
CA ALA A 279 -15.42 20.55 -19.56
C ALA A 279 -16.19 20.00 -20.77
N ARG A 280 -17.52 20.10 -20.77
CA ARG A 280 -18.38 19.61 -21.85
C ARG A 280 -17.96 20.26 -23.19
N PRO A 281 -17.72 19.47 -24.25
CA PRO A 281 -17.46 20.00 -25.58
C PRO A 281 -18.62 20.88 -26.06
N SER A 282 -18.33 22.14 -26.39
CA SER A 282 -19.34 23.12 -26.84
C SER A 282 -19.62 23.05 -28.35
N VAL A 283 -18.83 22.26 -29.08
CA VAL A 283 -18.88 22.20 -30.55
C VAL A 283 -19.58 20.91 -30.96
N VAL A 284 -20.82 21.05 -31.47
CA VAL A 284 -21.44 20.00 -32.27
C VAL A 284 -20.66 19.92 -33.58
N PRO A 285 -20.02 18.79 -33.94
CA PRO A 285 -19.24 18.70 -35.17
C PRO A 285 -20.12 19.01 -36.38
N LEU A 286 -19.63 19.89 -37.27
CA LEU A 286 -20.33 20.29 -38.51
C LEU A 286 -20.62 19.10 -39.45
N PHE A 287 -19.88 18.00 -39.27
CA PHE A 287 -20.07 16.73 -39.95
C PHE A 287 -20.18 15.68 -38.85
N GLY A 288 -21.34 15.02 -38.80
CA GLY A 288 -21.78 14.22 -37.67
C GLY A 288 -20.73 13.23 -37.18
N ASP A 289 -20.31 13.46 -35.94
CA ASP A 289 -20.26 12.43 -34.92
C ASP A 289 -20.67 13.14 -33.63
N MET A 290 -21.78 12.70 -33.04
CA MET A 290 -22.13 13.10 -31.67
C MET A 290 -21.02 12.60 -30.75
N ASP A 291 -20.79 13.26 -29.62
CA ASP A 291 -19.87 12.73 -28.60
C ASP A 291 -20.21 11.25 -28.36
N PRO A 292 -19.25 10.31 -28.47
CA PRO A 292 -19.53 8.88 -28.32
C PRO A 292 -20.00 8.52 -26.90
N HIS A 293 -19.83 9.41 -25.92
CA HIS A 293 -20.21 9.23 -24.52
C HIS A 293 -21.03 10.42 -24.00
N PRO A 294 -22.25 10.66 -24.52
CA PRO A 294 -23.10 11.77 -24.07
C PRO A 294 -23.50 11.62 -22.59
N ASP A 295 -23.52 10.37 -22.09
CA ASP A 295 -23.80 10.00 -20.71
C ASP A 295 -22.72 10.45 -19.71
N SER A 296 -21.55 10.87 -20.21
CA SER A 296 -20.49 11.43 -19.37
C SER A 296 -20.78 12.84 -18.85
N TRP A 297 -21.74 13.55 -19.45
CA TRP A 297 -21.96 14.98 -19.24
C TRP A 297 -23.29 15.23 -18.51
N PRO A 298 -23.29 15.57 -17.21
CA PRO A 298 -24.52 15.76 -16.44
C PRO A 298 -25.47 16.81 -17.04
N SER A 299 -24.94 17.89 -17.62
CA SER A 299 -25.68 18.94 -18.31
C SER A 299 -26.38 18.42 -19.56
N TRP A 300 -25.77 17.49 -20.30
CA TRP A 300 -26.42 16.88 -21.46
C TRP A 300 -27.66 16.08 -21.02
N ASN A 301 -27.52 15.26 -19.98
CA ASN A 301 -28.67 14.51 -19.45
C ASN A 301 -29.80 15.44 -19.01
N ARG A 302 -29.48 16.58 -18.38
CA ARG A 302 -30.50 17.59 -18.01
C ARG A 302 -31.18 18.22 -19.23
N ASP A 303 -30.43 18.53 -20.29
CA ASP A 303 -30.99 19.09 -21.53
C ASP A 303 -31.98 18.12 -22.19
N GLU A 304 -31.63 16.83 -22.24
CA GLU A 304 -32.48 15.77 -22.81
C GLU A 304 -33.71 15.51 -21.92
N GLU A 305 -33.54 15.49 -20.60
CA GLU A 305 -34.66 15.37 -19.66
C GLU A 305 -35.64 16.55 -19.78
N GLU A 306 -35.15 17.77 -20.00
CA GLU A 306 -35.99 18.95 -20.25
C GLU A 306 -36.72 18.86 -21.60
N ALA A 307 -36.03 18.38 -22.64
CA ALA A 307 -36.64 18.17 -23.94
C ALA A 307 -37.77 17.13 -23.87
N ILE A 308 -37.55 16.01 -23.15
CA ILE A 308 -38.56 14.99 -22.91
C ILE A 308 -39.72 15.55 -22.09
N ARG A 309 -39.43 16.29 -21.00
CA ARG A 309 -40.47 16.92 -20.18
C ARG A 309 -41.35 17.85 -21.00
N SER A 310 -40.73 18.72 -21.79
CA SER A 310 -41.43 19.65 -22.68
C SER A 310 -42.30 18.91 -23.72
N ALA A 311 -41.80 17.81 -24.29
CA ALA A 311 -42.56 16.99 -25.23
C ALA A 311 -43.76 16.27 -24.57
N LEU A 312 -43.59 15.77 -23.35
CA LEU A 312 -44.66 15.15 -22.57
C LEU A 312 -45.74 16.15 -22.17
N ASP A 313 -45.34 17.35 -21.74
CA ASP A 313 -46.28 18.44 -21.41
C ASP A 313 -47.08 18.85 -22.66
N ALA A 314 -46.44 18.94 -23.82
CA ALA A 314 -47.13 19.23 -25.08
C ALA A 314 -48.19 18.17 -25.44
N LEU A 315 -47.91 16.88 -25.20
CA LEU A 315 -48.89 15.79 -25.40
C LEU A 315 -50.08 15.88 -24.42
N GLY A 316 -49.84 16.29 -23.18
CA GLY A 316 -50.89 16.46 -22.16
C GLY A 316 -51.86 17.63 -22.43
N THR A 317 -51.49 18.56 -23.31
CA THR A 317 -52.32 19.73 -23.70
C THR A 317 -53.19 19.51 -24.94
N HIS A 318 -53.12 18.34 -25.57
CA HIS A 318 -53.98 17.97 -26.70
C HIS A 318 -55.32 17.39 -26.20
N PRO A 319 -56.49 18.01 -26.52
CA PRO A 319 -57.80 17.50 -26.13
C PRO A 319 -58.31 16.44 -27.12
N ASP A 320 -57.60 15.32 -27.23
CA ASP A 320 -58.12 13.97 -27.56
C ASP A 320 -56.91 13.02 -27.72
N PRO A 321 -56.83 11.90 -26.96
CA PRO A 321 -55.74 10.93 -27.07
C PRO A 321 -55.79 10.06 -28.33
#